data_AF-A0A5C3QAD9-F1
#
_entry.id   AF-A0A5C3QAD9-F1
#
_cell.length_a   1.000
_cell.length_b   1.000
_cell.length_c   1.000
_cell.angle_alpha   90.00
_cell.angle_beta   90.00
_cell.angle_gamma   90.00
#
_symmetry.space_group_name_H-M   'P 1'
#
loop_
_entity.id
_entity.type
_entity.pdbx_description
1 polymer ?
#
loop_
_entity_poly.entity_id
_entity_poly.type
_entity_poly.pdbx_seq_one_letter_code
_entity_poly.pdbx_strand_id
1 'polypeptide(L)'
;MLLIPPSTHPDTRALYHISAHSNPFMPSSSVTTLTRGPTAEIGEEVGEFETGCGRAKMPTVTIGGKQDLLDAILVDDEGDGERYIWRLPPFRPTLYLFWDYHSFPFECHLGGRNGAHLATFTPDRKSRGNTHSQRLATLRVLPMGFKRIDEILLSLLAIEWWRVASHSSAYGGEM
;
A
#
# COMPACT_ATOMS: atom_id res chain seq x y z
N MET A 1 4.60 -6.21 -11.14
CA MET A 1 3.13 -6.25 -11.22
C MET A 1 2.65 -5.04 -11.99
N LEU A 2 1.71 -5.21 -12.93
CA LEU A 2 1.12 -4.10 -13.68
C LEU A 2 -0.29 -3.84 -13.17
N LEU A 3 -0.62 -2.57 -12.92
CA LEU A 3 -1.99 -2.14 -12.69
C LEU A 3 -2.60 -1.73 -14.04
N ILE A 4 -3.49 -2.56 -14.57
CA ILE A 4 -4.12 -2.37 -15.86
C ILE A 4 -5.59 -1.98 -15.64
N PRO A 5 -6.13 -0.99 -16.36
CA PRO A 5 -7.56 -0.68 -16.34
C PRO A 5 -8.41 -1.89 -16.77
N PRO A 6 -9.71 -1.92 -16.41
CA PRO A 6 -10.65 -2.90 -16.96
C PRO A 6 -10.67 -2.85 -18.48
N SER A 7 -10.94 -3.99 -19.14
CA SER A 7 -10.98 -4.10 -20.61
C SER A 7 -12.02 -3.20 -21.28
N THR A 8 -12.99 -2.69 -20.51
CA THR A 8 -14.00 -1.74 -20.97
C THR A 8 -13.52 -0.29 -21.00
N HIS A 9 -12.32 0.00 -20.48
CA HIS A 9 -11.75 1.34 -20.48
C HIS A 9 -11.19 1.69 -21.88
N PRO A 10 -11.38 2.92 -22.39
CA PRO A 10 -10.91 3.30 -23.73
C PRO A 10 -9.38 3.23 -23.89
N ASP A 11 -8.64 3.39 -22.78
CA ASP A 11 -7.19 3.17 -22.72
C ASP A 11 -6.90 1.99 -21.80
N THR A 12 -6.43 0.88 -22.37
CA THR A 12 -6.09 -0.35 -21.62
C THR A 12 -4.59 -0.46 -21.33
N ARG A 13 -3.81 0.62 -21.54
CA ARG A 13 -2.39 0.61 -21.18
C ARG A 13 -2.23 0.52 -19.66
N ALA A 14 -1.15 -0.10 -19.23
CA ALA A 14 -0.81 -0.18 -17.82
C ALA A 14 -0.63 1.23 -17.22
N LEU A 15 -1.38 1.51 -16.15
CA LEU A 15 -1.34 2.78 -15.45
C LEU A 15 -0.15 2.86 -14.48
N TYR A 16 0.17 1.73 -13.85
CA TYR A 16 1.27 1.64 -12.90
C TYR A 16 2.07 0.36 -13.11
N HIS A 17 3.37 0.49 -12.90
CA HIS A 17 4.31 -0.60 -12.77
C HIS A 17 4.79 -0.65 -11.31
N ILE A 18 4.56 -1.78 -10.65
CA ILE A 18 4.96 -2.03 -9.27
C ILE A 18 6.04 -3.12 -9.29
N SER A 19 7.25 -2.80 -8.84
CA SER A 19 8.35 -3.76 -8.68
C SER A 19 8.65 -3.96 -7.20
N ALA A 20 8.99 -5.21 -6.85
CA ALA A 20 9.54 -5.54 -5.55
C ALA A 20 10.84 -6.32 -5.79
N HIS A 21 11.94 -5.90 -5.17
CA HIS A 21 13.23 -6.56 -5.30
C HIS A 21 13.94 -6.63 -3.95
N SER A 22 14.70 -7.70 -3.74
CA SER A 22 15.55 -7.82 -2.55
C SER A 22 16.83 -7.01 -2.75
N ASN A 23 17.31 -6.39 -1.66
CA ASN A 23 18.60 -5.74 -1.65
C ASN A 23 19.70 -6.83 -1.59
N PRO A 24 20.55 -6.98 -2.62
CA PRO A 24 21.55 -8.06 -2.63
C PRO A 24 22.63 -7.90 -1.55
N PHE A 25 22.84 -6.68 -1.05
CA PHE A 25 23.78 -6.39 0.03
C PHE A 25 23.13 -6.47 1.42
N MET A 26 21.80 -6.56 1.46
CA MET A 26 21.03 -6.74 2.69
C MET A 26 19.81 -7.60 2.39
N PRO A 27 19.98 -8.92 2.28
CA PRO A 27 18.92 -9.83 1.78
C PRO A 27 17.66 -9.86 2.65
N SER A 28 17.76 -9.40 3.90
CA SER A 28 16.62 -9.20 4.81
C SER A 28 15.78 -7.97 4.46
N SER A 29 16.16 -7.22 3.43
CA SER A 29 15.49 -6.00 3.00
C SER A 29 14.96 -6.12 1.57
N SER A 30 13.74 -5.61 1.37
CA SER A 30 13.07 -5.51 0.09
C SER A 30 12.64 -4.08 -0.20
N VAL A 31 12.91 -3.62 -1.41
CA VAL A 31 12.47 -2.33 -1.93
C VAL A 31 11.26 -2.58 -2.83
N THR A 32 10.16 -1.90 -2.54
CA THR A 32 8.98 -1.85 -3.40
C THR A 32 8.88 -0.47 -4.03
N THR A 33 8.89 -0.41 -5.35
CA THR A 33 8.85 0.82 -6.13
C THR A 33 7.54 0.91 -6.91
N LEU A 34 6.92 2.09 -6.89
CA LEU A 34 5.72 2.42 -7.63
C LEU A 34 6.07 3.44 -8.72
N THR A 35 5.84 3.06 -9.98
CA THR A 35 6.09 3.91 -11.15
C THR A 35 4.78 4.13 -11.92
N ARG A 36 4.47 5.37 -12.29
CA ARG A 36 3.38 5.69 -13.24
C ARG A 36 3.81 5.27 -14.64
N GLY A 37 2.99 4.46 -15.30
CA GLY A 37 3.21 3.99 -16.67
C GLY A 37 3.53 2.50 -16.75
N PRO A 38 3.88 2.03 -17.96
CA PRO A 38 3.95 0.60 -18.26
C PRO A 38 5.24 -0.08 -17.81
N THR A 39 6.33 0.67 -17.66
CA THR A 39 7.65 0.12 -17.31
C THR A 39 8.39 1.09 -16.37
N ALA A 40 9.32 0.54 -15.58
CA ALA A 40 10.18 1.33 -14.70
C ALA A 40 11.13 2.28 -15.46
N GLU A 41 11.52 1.93 -16.69
CA GLU A 41 12.49 2.72 -17.48
C GLU A 41 11.88 3.96 -18.14
N ILE A 42 10.57 3.92 -18.43
CA ILE A 42 9.86 4.99 -19.17
C ILE A 42 8.96 5.80 -18.23
N GLY A 43 8.51 5.18 -17.14
CA GLY A 43 7.55 5.77 -16.22
C GLY A 43 8.16 6.78 -15.24
N GLU A 44 7.29 7.59 -14.65
CA GLU A 44 7.65 8.52 -13.57
C GLU A 44 7.62 7.77 -12.23
N GLU A 45 8.72 7.80 -11.47
CA GLU A 45 8.73 7.26 -10.12
C GLU A 45 7.85 8.12 -9.20
N VAL A 46 6.89 7.46 -8.56
CA VAL A 46 5.91 8.08 -7.67
C VAL A 46 6.41 8.05 -6.23
N GLY A 47 6.95 6.90 -5.87
CA GLY A 47 7.49 6.63 -4.56
C GLY A 47 7.94 5.20 -4.44
N GLU A 48 8.63 4.96 -3.34
CA GLU A 48 9.14 3.65 -2.98
C GLU A 48 9.02 3.47 -1.47
N PHE A 49 9.01 2.23 -1.02
CA PHE A 49 9.28 1.94 0.37
C PHE A 49 10.27 0.79 0.46
N GLU A 50 11.27 0.97 1.31
CA GLU A 50 12.22 -0.06 1.65
C GLU A 50 11.85 -0.63 3.01
N THR A 51 11.73 -1.94 3.03
CA THR A 51 11.32 -2.70 4.21
C THR A 51 12.45 -3.63 4.60
N GLY A 52 12.66 -3.83 5.89
CA GLY A 52 13.68 -4.70 6.43
C GLY A 52 13.11 -5.61 7.50
N CYS A 53 13.64 -6.83 7.62
CA CYS A 53 13.36 -7.71 8.75
C CYS A 53 14.30 -7.37 9.92
N GLY A 54 13.72 -7.00 11.06
CA GLY A 54 14.41 -6.87 12.34
C GLY A 54 15.03 -5.51 12.62
N ARG A 55 15.84 -5.43 13.70
CA ARG A 55 16.43 -4.18 14.21
C ARG A 55 17.52 -3.57 13.31
N ALA A 56 17.93 -4.28 12.26
CA ALA A 56 19.04 -3.87 11.39
C ALA A 56 18.66 -2.73 10.43
N LYS A 57 17.37 -2.59 10.07
CA LYS A 57 16.91 -1.51 9.20
C LYS A 57 15.47 -1.14 9.50
N MET A 58 15.26 0.12 9.88
CA MET A 58 13.93 0.68 10.00
C MET A 58 13.30 0.85 8.61
N PRO A 59 12.03 0.46 8.42
CA PRO A 59 11.35 0.68 7.15
C PRO A 59 11.26 2.17 6.81
N THR A 60 11.48 2.51 5.54
CA THR A 60 11.46 3.87 5.03
C THR A 60 10.53 3.97 3.84
N VAL A 61 10.01 5.16 3.58
CA VAL A 61 9.24 5.49 2.38
C VAL A 61 9.77 6.78 1.77
N THR A 62 9.88 6.79 0.45
CA THR A 62 10.27 7.95 -0.34
C THR A 62 9.07 8.40 -1.15
N ILE A 63 8.65 9.67 -1.00
CA ILE A 63 7.55 10.27 -1.76
C ILE A 63 8.03 11.60 -2.33
N GLY A 64 7.94 11.78 -3.65
CA GLY A 64 8.39 13.01 -4.32
C GLY A 64 9.87 13.35 -4.04
N GLY A 65 10.71 12.33 -3.96
CA GLY A 65 12.15 12.47 -3.69
C GLY A 65 12.54 12.76 -2.24
N LYS A 66 11.57 12.81 -1.32
CA LYS A 66 11.83 12.95 0.12
C LYS A 66 11.66 11.60 0.81
N GLN A 67 12.73 11.12 1.45
CA GLN A 67 12.72 9.92 2.26
C GLN A 67 12.38 10.24 3.72
N ASP A 68 11.48 9.47 4.29
CA ASP A 68 11.05 9.53 5.69
C ASP A 68 10.93 8.10 6.26
N LEU A 69 10.87 7.98 7.58
CA LEU A 69 10.60 6.69 8.23
C LEU A 69 9.13 6.29 8.00
N LEU A 70 8.89 4.99 7.79
CA LEU A 70 7.54 4.49 7.54
C LEU A 70 6.63 4.71 8.75
N ASP A 71 7.13 4.54 9.97
CA ASP A 71 6.38 4.74 11.22
C ASP A 71 5.95 6.21 11.46
N ALA A 72 6.66 7.16 10.86
CA ALA A 72 6.30 8.57 10.90
C ALA A 72 5.12 8.90 9.97
N ILE A 73 4.89 8.06 8.94
CA ILE A 73 3.90 8.30 7.88
C ILE A 73 2.68 7.38 8.04
N LEU A 74 2.93 6.11 8.33
CA LEU A 74 1.95 5.07 8.58
C LEU A 74 1.78 4.88 10.09
N VAL A 75 0.60 5.22 10.59
CA VAL A 75 0.26 5.13 12.01
C VAL A 75 -0.94 4.20 12.18
N ASP A 76 -0.86 3.30 13.15
CA ASP A 76 -2.02 2.56 13.66
C ASP A 76 -2.81 3.51 14.58
N ASP A 77 -4.03 3.85 14.20
CA ASP A 77 -4.81 4.94 14.82
C ASP A 77 -5.18 4.62 16.27
N GLU A 78 -5.66 3.40 16.51
CA GLU A 78 -6.06 2.93 17.85
C GLU A 78 -5.11 1.88 18.43
N GLY A 79 -4.10 1.44 17.66
CA GLY A 79 -3.20 0.35 18.06
C GLY A 79 -3.87 -1.03 17.99
N ASP A 80 -5.02 -1.13 17.31
CA ASP A 80 -5.82 -2.34 17.19
C ASP A 80 -5.49 -3.15 15.93
N GLY A 81 -4.70 -2.57 15.01
CA GLY A 81 -4.40 -3.17 13.71
C GLY A 81 -5.60 -3.19 12.74
N GLU A 82 -6.66 -2.47 13.05
CA GLU A 82 -7.87 -2.37 12.23
C GLU A 82 -8.00 -0.99 11.56
N ARG A 83 -7.24 0.02 12.00
CA ARG A 83 -7.34 1.37 11.45
C ARG A 83 -5.97 1.98 11.23
N TYR A 84 -5.74 2.46 10.00
CA TYR A 84 -4.44 3.00 9.62
C TYR A 84 -4.57 4.42 9.06
N ILE A 85 -3.68 5.29 9.51
CA ILE A 85 -3.51 6.65 9.01
C ILE A 85 -2.25 6.69 8.16
N TRP A 86 -2.39 7.18 6.92
CA TRP A 86 -1.30 7.51 6.02
C TRP A 86 -1.19 9.02 5.84
N ARG A 87 -0.15 9.63 6.40
CA ARG A 87 0.06 11.08 6.33
C ARG A 87 0.54 11.52 4.95
N LEU A 88 -0.10 12.53 4.38
CA LEU A 88 0.22 13.00 3.02
C LEU A 88 1.19 14.20 3.08
N PRO A 89 2.21 14.27 2.19
CA PRO A 89 3.01 15.47 1.99
C PRO A 89 2.13 16.68 1.56
N PRO A 90 2.39 17.92 2.04
CA PRO A 90 3.38 18.32 3.03
C PRO A 90 2.84 18.19 4.47
N PHE A 91 2.80 16.94 4.98
CA PHE A 91 2.45 16.47 6.33
C PHE A 91 1.60 17.43 7.17
N ARG A 92 0.44 17.83 6.64
CA ARG A 92 -0.52 18.66 7.38
C ARG A 92 -1.37 17.75 8.28
N PRO A 93 -1.68 18.15 9.52
CA PRO A 93 -2.43 17.31 10.46
C PRO A 93 -3.79 16.85 9.92
N THR A 94 -4.39 17.64 9.03
CA THR A 94 -5.73 17.39 8.46
C THR A 94 -5.70 16.67 7.12
N LEU A 95 -4.52 16.43 6.54
CA LEU A 95 -4.39 15.83 5.21
C LEU A 95 -3.72 14.46 5.31
N TYR A 96 -4.55 13.44 5.45
CA TYR A 96 -4.14 12.04 5.53
C TYR A 96 -5.17 11.14 4.87
N LEU A 97 -4.74 9.95 4.45
CA LEU A 97 -5.66 8.87 4.08
C LEU A 97 -5.94 8.05 5.34
N PHE A 98 -7.20 7.77 5.58
CA PHE A 98 -7.68 6.92 6.64
C PHE A 98 -8.16 5.62 6.02
N TRP A 99 -7.60 4.50 6.47
CA TRP A 99 -7.99 3.17 6.04
C TRP A 99 -8.71 2.45 7.17
N ASP A 100 -9.96 2.08 6.93
CA ASP A 100 -10.79 1.26 7.81
C ASP A 100 -10.72 -0.21 7.38
N TYR A 101 -9.97 -1.01 8.13
CA TYR A 101 -9.87 -2.46 7.97
C TYR A 101 -10.88 -3.25 8.83
N HIS A 102 -11.67 -2.56 9.66
CA HIS A 102 -12.80 -3.17 10.37
C HIS A 102 -13.96 -3.46 9.41
N SER A 103 -14.17 -2.57 8.44
CA SER A 103 -15.21 -2.69 7.41
C SER A 103 -14.77 -3.65 6.29
N PHE A 104 -15.66 -4.51 5.76
CA PHE A 104 -15.35 -5.34 4.59
C PHE A 104 -16.32 -5.05 3.43
N PRO A 105 -15.83 -4.59 2.25
CA PRO A 105 -14.43 -4.34 1.87
C PRO A 105 -13.77 -3.22 2.68
N PHE A 106 -12.43 -3.20 2.74
CA PHE A 106 -11.68 -2.18 3.48
C PHE A 106 -11.84 -0.82 2.79
N GLU A 107 -12.13 0.23 3.54
CA GLU A 107 -12.50 1.55 2.99
C GLU A 107 -11.38 2.58 3.21
N CYS A 108 -11.19 3.46 2.22
CA CYS A 108 -10.22 4.55 2.27
C CYS A 108 -10.93 5.90 2.20
N HIS A 109 -10.67 6.77 3.18
CA HIS A 109 -11.25 8.10 3.30
C HIS A 109 -10.19 9.20 3.42
N LEU A 110 -10.52 10.41 2.99
CA LEU A 110 -9.66 11.58 3.17
C LEU A 110 -9.95 12.30 4.50
N GLY A 111 -8.95 12.41 5.38
CA GLY A 111 -9.04 13.23 6.61
C GLY A 111 -9.86 12.59 7.75
N GLY A 112 -10.15 11.29 7.67
CA GLY A 112 -10.81 10.51 8.72
C GLY A 112 -12.05 9.76 8.23
N ARG A 113 -12.70 9.01 9.12
CA ARG A 113 -13.85 8.12 8.81
C ARG A 113 -15.04 8.82 8.14
N ASN A 114 -15.37 10.04 8.56
CA ASN A 114 -16.45 10.84 7.96
C ASN A 114 -15.98 11.67 6.75
N GLY A 115 -14.74 11.46 6.32
CA GLY A 115 -14.13 12.12 5.18
C GLY A 115 -14.64 11.61 3.83
N ALA A 116 -14.17 12.25 2.76
CA ALA A 116 -14.52 11.84 1.41
C ALA A 116 -14.03 10.41 1.13
N HIS A 117 -14.93 9.51 0.73
CA HIS A 117 -14.60 8.14 0.36
C HIS A 117 -13.84 8.13 -0.98
N LEU A 118 -12.62 7.60 -0.97
CA LEU A 118 -11.69 7.61 -2.09
C LEU A 118 -11.51 6.25 -2.76
N ALA A 119 -11.47 5.16 -2.01
CA ALA A 119 -11.29 3.82 -2.56
C ALA A 119 -11.79 2.72 -1.62
N THR A 120 -12.05 1.54 -2.19
CA THR A 120 -12.31 0.31 -1.44
C THR A 120 -11.33 -0.78 -1.87
N PHE A 121 -10.74 -1.50 -0.93
CA PHE A 121 -9.87 -2.64 -1.18
C PHE A 121 -10.49 -3.95 -0.70
N THR A 122 -10.48 -4.96 -1.58
CA THR A 122 -10.90 -6.31 -1.28
C THR A 122 -9.69 -7.24 -1.38
N PRO A 123 -9.15 -7.75 -0.26
CA PRO A 123 -8.02 -8.68 -0.29
C PRO A 123 -8.41 -10.04 -0.91
N ASP A 124 -7.41 -10.78 -1.41
CA ASP A 124 -7.59 -12.17 -1.84
C ASP A 124 -7.90 -13.04 -0.62
N ARG A 125 -9.10 -13.63 -0.58
CA ARG A 125 -9.43 -14.67 0.40
C ARG A 125 -9.13 -16.02 -0.23
N LYS A 126 -8.13 -16.72 0.31
CA LYS A 126 -7.93 -18.16 0.06
C LYS A 126 -9.25 -18.88 0.32
N SER A 127 -9.94 -19.28 -0.74
CA SER A 127 -11.14 -20.11 -0.63
C SER A 127 -10.73 -21.41 0.05
N ARG A 128 -11.30 -21.69 1.22
CA ARG A 128 -11.13 -22.97 1.95
C ARG A 128 -11.79 -24.16 1.24
N GLY A 129 -12.25 -24.01 0.00
CA GLY A 129 -12.91 -25.05 -0.79
C GLY A 129 -12.25 -25.22 -2.16
N ASN A 130 -12.15 -26.49 -2.59
CA ASN A 130 -11.57 -27.07 -3.81
C ASN A 130 -11.93 -26.44 -5.18
N THR A 131 -12.56 -25.27 -5.24
CA THR A 131 -12.84 -24.53 -6.47
C THR A 131 -11.68 -23.60 -6.80
N HIS A 132 -10.98 -23.95 -7.88
CA HIS A 132 -9.77 -23.36 -8.44
C HIS A 132 -9.80 -21.86 -8.83
N SER A 133 -10.82 -21.09 -8.43
CA SER A 133 -10.87 -19.65 -8.70
C SER A 133 -10.13 -18.87 -7.59
N GLN A 134 -8.84 -18.64 -7.77
CA GLN A 134 -8.11 -17.61 -7.01
C GLN A 134 -8.80 -16.26 -7.26
N ARG A 135 -9.39 -15.65 -6.21
CA ARG A 135 -10.00 -14.33 -6.33
C ARG A 135 -8.90 -13.29 -6.18
N LEU A 136 -8.52 -12.65 -7.28
CA LEU A 136 -7.51 -11.60 -7.24
C LEU A 136 -7.92 -10.47 -6.28
N ALA A 137 -6.94 -9.99 -5.49
CA ALA A 137 -7.12 -8.79 -4.69
C ALA A 137 -7.53 -7.62 -5.60
N THR A 138 -8.54 -6.87 -5.19
CA THR A 138 -9.17 -5.86 -6.05
C THR A 138 -9.19 -4.51 -5.33
N LEU A 139 -8.59 -3.50 -5.95
CA LEU A 139 -8.71 -2.10 -5.54
C LEU A 139 -9.70 -1.40 -6.48
N ARG A 140 -10.76 -0.83 -5.91
CA ARG A 140 -11.69 0.06 -6.62
C ARG A 140 -11.45 1.49 -6.15
N VAL A 141 -11.00 2.34 -7.07
CA VAL A 141 -10.81 3.78 -6.83
C VAL A 141 -12.06 4.53 -7.29
N LEU A 142 -12.63 5.35 -6.41
CA LEU A 142 -13.78 6.20 -6.72
C LEU A 142 -13.35 7.45 -7.49
N PRO A 143 -14.25 8.15 -8.21
CA PRO A 143 -13.92 9.36 -8.98
C PRO A 143 -13.07 10.40 -8.22
N MET A 144 -13.36 10.60 -6.92
CA MET A 144 -12.59 11.53 -6.07
C MET A 144 -11.20 11.00 -5.69
N GLY A 145 -11.04 9.68 -5.61
CA GLY A 145 -9.77 9.02 -5.31
C GLY A 145 -8.75 9.08 -6.45
N PHE A 146 -9.17 9.28 -7.70
CA PHE A 146 -8.23 9.35 -8.83
C PHE A 146 -7.23 10.50 -8.73
N LYS A 147 -7.55 11.58 -8.00
CA LYS A 147 -6.60 12.68 -7.73
C LYS A 147 -5.50 12.32 -6.72
N ARG A 148 -5.61 11.15 -6.10
CA ARG A 148 -4.77 10.65 -5.02
C ARG A 148 -4.42 9.17 -5.22
N ILE A 149 -4.51 8.67 -6.45
CA ILE A 149 -4.35 7.25 -6.74
C ILE A 149 -2.96 6.76 -6.36
N ASP A 150 -1.95 7.61 -6.51
CA ASP A 150 -0.57 7.39 -6.10
C ASP A 150 -0.45 7.10 -4.61
N GLU A 151 -1.02 7.97 -3.78
CA GLU A 151 -0.94 7.83 -2.34
C GLU A 151 -1.85 6.70 -1.84
N ILE A 152 -2.97 6.45 -2.51
CA ILE A 152 -3.84 5.29 -2.25
C ILE A 152 -3.07 4.00 -2.51
N LEU A 153 -2.38 3.87 -3.64
CA LEU A 153 -1.60 2.68 -3.99
C LEU A 153 -0.43 2.49 -3.04
N LEU A 154 0.34 3.54 -2.78
CA LEU A 154 1.52 3.47 -1.93
C LEU A 154 1.13 3.13 -0.48
N SER A 155 0.10 3.79 0.06
CA SER A 155 -0.40 3.50 1.41
C SER A 155 -0.95 2.08 1.53
N LEU A 156 -1.73 1.62 0.56
CA LEU A 156 -2.29 0.27 0.57
C LEU A 156 -1.20 -0.81 0.57
N LEU A 157 -0.20 -0.67 -0.31
CA LEU A 157 0.92 -1.62 -0.38
C LEU A 157 1.73 -1.65 0.93
N ALA A 158 2.00 -0.48 1.51
CA ALA A 158 2.71 -0.37 2.77
C ALA A 158 1.92 -0.96 3.94
N ILE A 159 0.61 -0.72 4.02
CA ILE A 159 -0.27 -1.28 5.05
C ILE A 159 -0.31 -2.80 4.96
N GLU A 160 -0.53 -3.36 3.76
CA GLU A 160 -0.56 -4.81 3.59
C GLU A 160 0.78 -5.46 3.95
N TRP A 161 1.91 -4.83 3.64
CA TRP A 161 3.21 -5.27 4.12
C TRP A 161 3.28 -5.24 5.64
N TRP A 162 2.92 -4.11 6.26
CA TRP A 162 2.97 -3.91 7.71
C TRP A 162 2.12 -4.94 8.46
N ARG A 163 0.90 -5.19 7.99
CA ARG A 163 -0.04 -6.15 8.55
C ARG A 163 0.52 -7.57 8.49
N VAL A 164 1.16 -7.97 7.39
CA VAL A 164 1.75 -9.32 7.26
C VAL A 164 3.04 -9.46 8.09
N ALA A 165 3.86 -8.41 8.12
CA ALA A 165 5.11 -8.40 8.88
C ALA A 165 4.87 -8.42 10.40
N SER A 166 3.90 -7.65 10.92
CA SER A 166 3.55 -7.63 12.34
C SER A 166 3.06 -9.00 12.83
N HIS A 167 2.28 -9.72 12.03
CA HIS A 167 1.82 -11.07 12.34
C HIS A 167 2.95 -12.11 12.32
N SER A 168 4.02 -11.87 11.55
CA SER A 168 5.17 -12.78 11.47
C SER A 168 6.12 -12.61 12.67
N SER A 169 6.21 -11.41 13.25
CA SER A 169 7.01 -11.17 14.45
C SER A 169 6.47 -11.89 15.70
N ALA A 170 5.18 -12.25 15.73
CA ALA A 170 4.58 -13.02 16.83
C ALA A 170 5.06 -14.48 16.88
N TYR A 171 5.66 -15.00 15.80
CA TYR A 171 6.19 -16.37 15.72
C TYR A 171 7.71 -16.46 15.95
N GLY A 172 8.40 -15.34 16.15
CA GLY A 172 9.85 -15.28 16.40
C GLY A 172 10.23 -15.06 17.87
N GLY A 173 9.26 -15.13 18.78
CA GLY A 173 9.41 -14.82 20.20
C GLY A 173 9.59 -16.04 21.11
N GLU A 174 10.11 -17.16 20.63
CA GLU A 174 10.62 -18.24 21.47
C GLU A 174 11.81 -18.90 20.77
N MET A 175 13.03 -18.46 21.12
CA MET A 175 14.24 -19.29 21.23
C MET A 175 15.42 -18.44 21.75
#